data_AF-A0A2N3BMS0-F1
#
_entry.id   AF-A0A2N3BMS0-F1
#
_cell.length_a   1.000
_cell.length_b   1.000
_cell.length_c   1.000
_cell.angle_alpha   90.00
_cell.angle_beta   90.00
_cell.angle_gamma   90.00
#
_symmetry.space_group_name_H-M   'P 1'
#
loop_
_entity.id
_entity.type
_entity.pdbx_description
1 polymer ?
#
loop_
_entity_poly.entity_id
_entity_poly.type
_entity_poly.pdbx_seq_one_letter_code
_entity_poly.pdbx_strand_id
1 'polypeptide(L)' 'MRRFLGGAALMALAACDPAGGFDPDFRHINSANLDTSAAARQAIAARPVADARGVISYPNYQV' A
#
# COMPACT_ATOMS: atom_id res chain seq x y z
N MET A 1 -2.84 32.96 -4.46
CA MET A 1 -3.22 31.87 -5.39
C MET A 1 -2.09 31.44 -6.34
N ARG A 2 -1.48 32.32 -7.16
CA ARG A 2 -0.43 31.91 -8.13
C ARG A 2 0.80 31.21 -7.51
N ARG A 3 1.21 31.62 -6.30
CA ARG A 3 2.31 30.98 -5.54
C ARG A 3 1.97 29.56 -5.06
N PHE A 4 0.71 29.30 -4.71
CA PHE A 4 0.23 27.96 -4.34
C PHE A 4 0.22 27.00 -5.54
N LEU A 5 -0.21 27.49 -6.70
CA LEU A 5 -0.21 26.70 -7.93
C LEU A 5 1.23 26.31 -8.35
N GLY A 6 2.18 27.25 -8.24
CA GLY A 6 3.58 26.97 -8.50
C GLY A 6 4.18 25.94 -7.53
N GLY A 7 3.85 26.03 -6.23
CA GLY A 7 4.30 25.06 -5.23
C GLY A 7 3.74 23.65 -5.47
N ALA A 8 2.45 23.55 -5.82
CA ALA A 8 1.81 22.26 -6.12
C ALA A 8 2.41 21.59 -7.37
N ALA A 9 2.74 22.38 -8.41
CA ALA A 9 3.38 21.87 -9.61
C ALA A 9 4.78 21.28 -9.34
N LEU A 10 5.57 21.91 -8.47
CA LEU A 10 6.88 21.40 -8.06
C LEU A 10 6.78 20.11 -7.24
N MET A 11 5.81 20.03 -6.31
CA MET A 11 5.52 18.82 -5.53
C MET A 11 5.12 17.63 -6.42
N ALA A 12 4.29 17.86 -7.44
CA ALA A 12 3.90 16.82 -8.39
C ALA A 12 5.08 16.30 -9.23
N LEU A 13 6.03 17.19 -9.59
CA LEU A 13 7.23 16.79 -10.33
C LEU A 13 8.19 15.98 -9.47
N ALA A 14 8.34 16.33 -8.19
CA ALA A 14 9.17 15.61 -7.24
C ALA A 14 8.70 14.15 -7.02
N ALA A 15 7.41 13.87 -7.20
CA ALA A 15 6.85 12.53 -7.10
C ALA A 15 7.26 11.56 -8.23
N CYS A 16 7.77 12.08 -9.35
CA CYS A 16 8.22 11.26 -10.49
C CYS A 16 9.73 10.97 -10.45
N ASP A 17 10.41 11.17 -9.32
CA ASP A 17 11.86 10.97 -9.21
C ASP A 17 12.27 9.51 -9.50
N PRO A 18 12.95 9.23 -10.63
CA PRO A 18 13.37 7.88 -10.98
C PRO A 18 14.49 7.35 -10.07
N ALA A 19 15.17 8.23 -9.31
CA ALA A 19 16.20 7.85 -8.35
C ALA A 19 15.63 7.47 -6.98
N GLY A 20 14.32 7.60 -6.77
CA GLY A 20 13.63 7.19 -5.53
C GLY A 20 13.94 8.06 -4.31
N GLY A 21 14.42 9.30 -4.50
CA GLY A 21 14.79 10.19 -3.40
C GLY A 21 13.60 10.80 -2.66
N PHE A 22 12.52 11.13 -3.37
CA PHE A 22 11.28 11.63 -2.78
C PHE A 22 10.07 10.80 -3.24
N ASP A 23 9.51 10.03 -2.30
CA ASP A 23 8.28 9.26 -2.50
C ASP A 23 7.15 9.92 -1.68
N PRO A 24 6.10 10.48 -2.32
CA PRO A 24 4.95 11.01 -1.61
C PRO A 24 4.07 9.92 -0.95
N ASP A 25 4.47 8.65 -1.01
CA ASP A 25 3.89 7.59 -0.20
C ASP A 25 4.29 7.72 1.29
N PHE A 26 3.46 8.45 2.03
CA PHE A 26 3.66 8.63 3.46
C PHE A 26 3.33 7.41 4.33
N ARG A 27 2.91 6.28 3.74
CA ARG A 27 2.61 5.07 4.53
C ARG A 27 3.86 4.48 5.18
N HIS A 28 5.04 4.79 4.64
CA HIS A 28 6.31 4.27 5.12
C HIS A 28 7.10 5.25 6.03
N ILE A 29 6.59 6.45 6.33
CA ILE A 29 7.31 7.45 7.15
C ILE A 29 7.61 6.98 8.58
N ASN A 30 6.87 5.98 9.05
CA ASN A 30 6.99 5.39 10.37
C ASN A 30 6.88 3.87 10.25
N SER A 31 7.73 3.31 9.40
CA SER A 31 7.70 1.93 8.90
C SER A 31 7.75 0.87 10.01
N ALA A 32 8.11 1.23 11.25
CA ALA A 32 8.13 0.32 12.39
C ALA A 32 6.87 0.38 13.27
N ASN A 33 6.15 1.50 13.35
CA ASN A 33 5.07 1.68 14.35
C ASN A 33 3.65 1.62 13.77
N LEU A 34 3.48 1.78 12.46
CA LEU A 34 2.17 1.70 11.79
C LEU A 34 2.04 0.51 10.83
N ASP A 35 3.13 -0.19 10.53
CA ASP A 35 3.07 -1.38 9.68
C ASP A 35 2.56 -2.60 10.48
N THR A 36 1.27 -2.87 10.35
CA THR A 36 0.61 -4.05 10.93
C THR A 36 0.49 -5.20 9.92
N SER A 37 1.11 -5.09 8.75
CA SER A 37 0.98 -6.09 7.67
C SER A 37 1.49 -7.47 8.09
N ALA A 38 2.47 -7.55 9.00
CA ALA A 38 2.91 -8.82 9.57
C ALA A 38 1.82 -9.47 10.44
N ALA A 39 1.24 -8.72 11.38
CA ALA A 39 0.17 -9.20 12.25
C ALA A 39 -1.10 -9.57 11.45
N ALA A 40 -1.48 -8.75 10.48
CA ALA A 40 -2.58 -9.03 9.57
C ALA A 40 -2.36 -10.33 8.79
N ARG A 41 -1.14 -10.58 8.26
CA ARG A 41 -0.79 -11.84 7.57
C ARG A 41 -0.81 -13.06 8.47
N GLN A 42 -0.52 -12.91 9.76
CA GLN A 42 -0.52 -13.99 10.74
C GLN A 42 -1.92 -14.32 11.28
N ALA A 43 -2.83 -13.33 11.29
CA ALA A 43 -4.19 -13.48 11.79
C ALA A 43 -5.11 -14.30 10.86
N ILE A 44 -4.69 -14.53 9.61
CA ILE A 44 -5.46 -15.28 8.62
C ILE A 44 -5.01 -16.73 8.55
N ALA A 45 -5.98 -17.64 8.46
CA ALA A 45 -5.72 -19.05 8.19
C ALA A 45 -5.01 -19.20 6.83
N ALA A 46 -4.27 -20.30 6.66
CA ALA A 46 -3.58 -20.59 5.41
C ALA A 46 -4.56 -20.53 4.22
N ARG A 47 -4.10 -19.93 3.11
CA ARG A 47 -4.88 -19.80 1.86
C ARG A 47 -5.40 -21.19 1.43
N PRO A 48 -6.72 -21.37 1.27
CA PRO A 48 -7.30 -22.62 0.78
C PRO A 48 -6.86 -22.94 -0.64
N VAL A 49 -6.88 -24.23 -0.97
CA VAL A 49 -6.62 -24.71 -2.34
C VAL A 49 -7.85 -24.41 -3.20
N ALA A 50 -7.62 -24.02 -4.45
CA ALA A 50 -8.69 -23.78 -5.41
C ALA A 50 -9.43 -25.08 -5.75
N ASP A 51 -10.73 -24.98 -6.00
CA ASP A 51 -11.53 -26.11 -6.49
C ASP A 51 -11.20 -26.45 -7.96
N ALA A 52 -11.84 -27.48 -8.51
CA ALA A 52 -11.64 -27.91 -9.89
C ALA A 52 -12.00 -26.85 -10.96
N ARG A 53 -12.71 -25.77 -10.58
CA ARG A 53 -13.04 -24.65 -11.46
C ARG A 53 -12.05 -23.48 -11.29
N GLY A 54 -11.08 -23.60 -10.40
CA GLY A 54 -10.12 -22.55 -10.05
C GLY A 54 -10.65 -21.53 -9.03
N VAL A 55 -11.78 -21.81 -8.35
CA VAL A 55 -12.38 -20.89 -7.38
C VAL A 55 -11.79 -21.13 -5.99
N ILE A 56 -11.39 -20.06 -5.31
CA ILE A 56 -10.95 -20.07 -3.91
C ILE A 56 -12.05 -19.47 -3.05
N SER A 57 -12.53 -20.24 -2.08
CA SER A 57 -13.57 -19.81 -1.15
C SER A 57 -13.01 -19.67 0.25
N TYR A 58 -13.34 -18.56 0.91
CA TYR A 58 -12.99 -18.28 2.30
C TYR A 58 -14.26 -18.37 3.16
N PRO A 59 -14.57 -19.55 3.73
CA PRO A 59 -15.85 -19.77 4.40
C PRO A 59 -16.01 -19.00 5.71
N ASN A 60 -14.89 -18.56 6.32
CA ASN A 60 -14.87 -18.12 7.71
C ASN A 60 -14.42 -16.66 7.87
N TYR A 61 -14.04 -15.96 6.80
CA TYR A 61 -13.56 -14.57 6.89
C TYR A 61 -13.67 -13.83 5.55
N GLN A 62 -13.67 -12.49 5.63
CA GLN A 62 -13.77 -11.57 4.49
C GLN A 62 -12.37 -11.14 4.03
N VAL A 63 -12.11 -11.21 2.72
CA VAL A 63 -10.87 -10.78 2.05
C VAL A 63 -10.95 -9.34 1.58
#